data_AF-A0A9D1EZ89-F1
#
_entry.id   AF-A0A9D1EZ89-F1
#
_cell.length_a   1.000
_cell.length_b   1.000
_cell.length_c   1.000
_cell.angle_alpha   90.00
_cell.angle_beta   90.00
_cell.angle_gamma   90.00
#
_symmetry.space_group_name_H-M   'P 1'
#
loop_
_entity.id
_entity.type
_entity.pdbx_description
1 polymer ?
#
loop_
_entity_poly.entity_id
_entity_poly.type
_entity_poly.pdbx_seq_one_letter_code
_entity_poly.pdbx_strand_id
1 'polypeptide(L)'
;MPSKVFERLVTKFSIKVADLVKYLEVSKATIYNYRNLENFADIPKDKQYKIFYLFGKEDEKELELVLDESDPDILAGYVSRISSILSESVKIRKESLASVEELTAAMERLMQENTVMKRQVSELDKFEGIDEFTRAVLFDKLATIVEDTTPAEMKEFMDYLDIFEKYRMATRKGGV
;
A
#
# COMPACT_ATOMS: atom_id res chain seq x y z
N MET A 1 45.76 12.55 -9.15
CA MET A 1 45.15 12.24 -10.47
C MET A 1 43.65 12.20 -10.26
N PRO A 2 42.83 12.68 -11.20
CA PRO A 2 41.39 12.48 -11.10
C PRO A 2 41.11 10.97 -11.03
N SER A 3 40.39 10.56 -9.99
CA SER A 3 40.22 9.17 -9.62
C SER A 3 38.77 8.83 -9.87
N LYS A 4 38.46 8.25 -11.03
CA LYS A 4 37.13 7.71 -11.35
C LYS A 4 36.84 6.45 -10.53
N VAL A 5 36.98 6.54 -9.20
CA VAL A 5 36.92 5.43 -8.24
C VAL A 5 35.66 4.61 -8.46
N PHE A 6 34.51 5.28 -8.52
CA PHE A 6 33.23 4.60 -8.67
C PHE A 6 33.12 3.84 -10.00
N GLU A 7 33.58 4.42 -11.10
CA GLU A 7 33.59 3.75 -12.41
C GLU A 7 34.48 2.52 -12.41
N ARG A 8 35.71 2.67 -11.90
CA ARG A 8 36.69 1.58 -11.81
C ARG A 8 36.17 0.45 -10.96
N LEU A 9 35.49 0.74 -9.84
CA LEU A 9 34.87 -0.27 -8.97
C LEU A 9 33.74 -1.00 -9.71
N VAL A 10 32.84 -0.26 -10.35
CA VAL A 10 31.72 -0.84 -11.11
C VAL A 10 32.23 -1.76 -12.22
N THR A 11 33.29 -1.35 -12.91
CA THR A 11 33.89 -2.11 -14.00
C THR A 11 34.65 -3.34 -13.46
N LYS A 12 35.49 -3.19 -12.44
CA LYS A 12 36.29 -4.28 -11.85
C LYS A 12 35.42 -5.43 -11.33
N PHE A 13 34.34 -5.10 -10.63
CA PHE A 13 33.42 -6.09 -10.07
C PHE A 13 32.24 -6.43 -10.99
N SER A 14 32.24 -5.93 -12.23
CA SER A 14 31.18 -6.18 -13.23
C SER A 14 29.76 -5.92 -12.70
N ILE A 15 29.59 -4.83 -11.93
CA ILE A 15 28.32 -4.51 -11.28
C ILE A 15 27.32 -3.99 -12.32
N LYS A 16 26.14 -4.62 -12.40
CA LYS A 16 25.11 -4.22 -13.36
C LYS A 16 24.50 -2.87 -12.96
N VAL A 17 24.38 -1.96 -13.94
CA VAL A 17 23.75 -0.64 -13.77
C VAL A 17 22.33 -0.76 -13.22
N ALA A 18 21.56 -1.77 -13.64
CA ALA A 18 20.19 -1.98 -13.18
C ALA A 18 20.10 -2.25 -11.67
N ASP A 19 21.09 -2.94 -11.11
CA ASP A 19 21.11 -3.27 -9.69
C ASP A 19 21.53 -2.06 -8.85
N LEU A 20 22.48 -1.26 -9.36
CA LEU A 20 22.86 0.02 -8.75
C LEU A 20 21.72 1.05 -8.76
N VAL A 21 20.95 1.14 -9.85
CA VAL A 21 19.75 1.99 -9.94
C VAL A 21 18.79 1.70 -8.80
N LYS A 22 18.51 0.42 -8.56
CA LYS A 22 17.64 -0.01 -7.47
C LYS A 22 18.27 0.32 -6.14
N TYR A 23 19.50 -0.15 -5.90
CA TYR A 23 20.17 -0.04 -4.61
C TYR A 23 20.41 1.41 -4.14
N LEU A 24 20.90 2.26 -5.04
CA LEU A 24 21.17 3.67 -4.75
C LEU A 24 19.91 4.55 -4.83
N GLU A 25 18.82 4.03 -5.41
CA GLU A 25 17.53 4.73 -5.55
C GLU A 25 17.66 6.00 -6.39
N VAL A 26 18.31 5.87 -7.54
CA VAL A 26 18.55 6.97 -8.48
C VAL A 26 18.27 6.51 -9.90
N SER A 27 18.08 7.46 -10.81
CA SER A 27 17.85 7.15 -12.22
C SER A 27 19.06 6.50 -12.88
N LYS A 28 18.83 5.78 -13.99
CA LYS A 28 19.91 5.22 -14.82
C LYS A 28 20.88 6.31 -15.31
N ALA A 29 20.37 7.48 -15.70
CA ALA A 29 21.18 8.61 -16.11
C ALA A 29 22.08 9.11 -14.97
N THR A 30 21.55 9.16 -13.74
CA THR A 30 22.31 9.54 -12.54
C THR A 30 23.46 8.58 -12.26
N ILE A 31 23.26 7.26 -12.44
CA ILE A 31 24.36 6.28 -12.29
C ILE A 31 25.47 6.54 -13.32
N TYR A 32 25.13 6.81 -14.58
CA TYR A 32 26.15 7.15 -15.59
C TYR A 32 26.87 8.45 -15.26
N ASN A 33 26.15 9.46 -14.75
CA ASN A 33 26.76 10.69 -14.29
C ASN A 33 27.75 10.42 -13.14
N TYR A 34 27.36 9.64 -12.13
CA TYR A 34 28.25 9.28 -11.02
C TYR A 34 29.49 8.53 -11.48
N ARG A 35 29.39 7.65 -12.48
CA ARG A 35 30.56 6.98 -13.07
C ARG A 35 31.49 7.95 -13.82
N ASN A 36 30.98 9.07 -14.30
CA ASN A 36 31.80 10.05 -15.01
C ASN A 36 32.41 11.11 -14.09
N LEU A 37 32.07 11.13 -12.80
CA LEU A 37 32.66 12.05 -11.84
C LEU A 37 34.13 11.72 -11.61
N GLU A 38 34.96 12.76 -11.58
CA GLU A 38 36.41 12.64 -11.35
C GLU A 38 36.77 12.52 -9.88
N ASN A 39 35.90 12.97 -8.97
CA ASN A 39 36.04 12.80 -7.52
C ASN A 39 34.84 12.04 -6.97
N PHE A 40 35.08 11.07 -6.10
CA PHE A 40 34.01 10.35 -5.44
C PHE A 40 33.19 11.26 -4.51
N ALA A 41 33.86 12.26 -3.92
CA ALA A 41 33.25 13.26 -3.04
C ALA A 41 32.10 14.07 -3.68
N ASP A 42 32.04 14.14 -5.02
CA ASP A 42 30.99 14.85 -5.75
C ASP A 42 29.65 14.08 -5.79
N ILE A 43 29.66 12.80 -5.40
CA ILE A 43 28.44 12.00 -5.21
C ILE A 43 27.71 12.48 -3.94
N PRO A 44 26.37 12.56 -3.89
CA PRO A 44 25.67 12.91 -2.64
C PRO A 44 26.02 11.98 -1.47
N LYS A 45 26.18 12.55 -0.26
CA LYS A 45 26.69 11.83 0.93
C LYS A 45 25.92 10.55 1.26
N ASP A 46 24.60 10.56 1.14
CA ASP A 46 23.76 9.37 1.38
C ASP A 46 24.09 8.23 0.40
N LYS A 47 24.42 8.56 -0.86
CA LYS A 47 24.83 7.57 -1.86
C LYS A 47 26.27 7.11 -1.63
N GLN A 48 27.17 8.00 -1.19
CA GLN A 48 28.52 7.62 -0.79
C GLN A 48 28.48 6.54 0.29
N TYR A 49 27.69 6.73 1.36
CA TYR A 49 27.55 5.74 2.44
C TYR A 49 27.03 4.39 1.94
N LYS A 50 26.06 4.38 1.02
CA LYS A 50 25.58 3.12 0.41
C LYS A 50 26.69 2.44 -0.39
N ILE A 51 27.50 3.19 -1.14
CA ILE A 51 28.62 2.63 -1.90
C ILE A 51 29.70 2.09 -0.96
N PHE A 52 30.08 2.83 0.08
CA PHE A 52 30.98 2.37 1.13
C PHE A 52 30.52 1.05 1.75
N TYR A 53 29.25 0.97 2.13
CA TYR A 53 28.66 -0.25 2.68
C TYR A 53 28.71 -1.44 1.70
N LEU A 54 28.48 -1.19 0.41
CA LEU A 54 28.52 -2.22 -0.63
C LEU A 54 29.89 -2.92 -0.68
N PHE A 55 30.97 -2.16 -0.51
CA PHE A 55 32.34 -2.66 -0.43
C PHE A 55 32.84 -2.91 0.99
N GLY A 56 32.04 -2.63 2.03
CA GLY A 56 32.45 -2.78 3.43
C GLY A 56 33.62 -1.90 3.83
N LYS A 57 33.70 -0.68 3.27
CA LYS A 57 34.73 0.33 3.54
C LYS A 57 34.15 1.55 4.25
N GLU A 58 34.99 2.38 4.83
CA GLU A 58 34.57 3.59 5.56
C GLU A 58 34.88 4.89 4.81
N ASP A 59 35.88 4.87 3.91
CA ASP A 59 36.29 6.05 3.15
C ASP A 59 36.73 5.74 1.70
N GLU A 60 36.97 6.82 0.94
CA GLU A 60 37.38 6.74 -0.47
C GLU A 60 38.77 6.12 -0.64
N LYS A 61 39.70 6.31 0.31
CA LYS A 61 41.05 5.74 0.21
C LYS A 61 41.00 4.24 0.33
N GLU A 62 40.18 3.72 1.23
CA GLU A 62 39.96 2.29 1.35
C GLU A 62 39.32 1.69 0.09
N LEU A 63 38.41 2.42 -0.56
CA LEU A 63 37.87 2.01 -1.87
C LEU A 63 38.95 1.96 -2.94
N GLU A 64 39.90 2.90 -2.94
CA GLU A 64 41.04 2.86 -3.86
C GLU A 64 41.93 1.63 -3.62
N LEU A 65 42.16 1.23 -2.36
CA LEU A 65 42.91 0.00 -2.06
C LEU A 65 42.21 -1.25 -2.61
N VAL A 66 40.88 -1.28 -2.64
CA VAL A 66 40.11 -2.38 -3.28
C VAL A 66 40.38 -2.43 -4.79
N LEU A 67 40.65 -1.29 -5.43
CA LEU A 67 41.00 -1.26 -6.85
C LEU A 67 42.38 -1.83 -7.14
N ASP A 68 43.29 -1.81 -6.18
CA ASP A 68 44.63 -2.38 -6.30
C ASP A 68 44.68 -3.86 -5.90
N GLU A 69 43.65 -4.37 -5.23
CA GLU A 69 43.54 -5.78 -4.85
C GLU A 69 43.58 -6.72 -6.06
N SER A 70 44.40 -7.76 -6.00
CA SER A 70 44.58 -8.73 -7.09
C SER A 70 44.37 -10.17 -6.66
N ASP A 71 44.24 -10.42 -5.35
CA ASP A 71 43.99 -11.74 -4.78
C ASP A 71 42.60 -12.27 -5.20
N PRO A 72 42.53 -13.41 -5.91
CA PRO A 72 41.27 -13.96 -6.39
C PRO A 72 40.26 -14.30 -5.28
N ASP A 73 40.73 -14.76 -4.13
CA ASP A 73 39.86 -15.16 -3.01
C ASP A 73 39.24 -13.93 -2.35
N ILE A 74 40.04 -12.87 -2.19
CA ILE A 74 39.54 -11.58 -1.67
C ILE A 74 38.54 -10.96 -2.65
N LEU A 75 38.84 -10.96 -3.95
CA LEU A 75 37.94 -10.46 -4.98
C LEU A 75 36.62 -11.24 -5.03
N ALA A 76 36.67 -12.57 -4.91
CA ALA A 76 35.48 -13.41 -4.81
C ALA A 76 34.63 -13.06 -3.58
N GLY A 77 35.26 -12.74 -2.46
CA GLY A 77 34.59 -12.25 -1.25
C GLY A 77 33.80 -10.96 -1.51
N TYR A 78 34.39 -9.98 -2.19
CA TYR A 78 33.67 -8.75 -2.58
C TYR A 78 32.52 -9.05 -3.54
N VAL A 79 32.72 -9.87 -4.56
CA VAL A 79 31.65 -10.25 -5.51
C VAL A 79 30.47 -10.89 -4.79
N SER A 80 30.73 -11.80 -3.86
CA SER A 80 29.70 -12.46 -3.06
C SER A 80 28.93 -11.46 -2.19
N ARG A 81 29.64 -10.58 -1.48
CA ARG A 81 29.04 -9.51 -0.67
C ARG A 81 28.16 -8.58 -1.51
N ILE A 82 28.69 -8.06 -2.62
CA ILE A 82 27.98 -7.15 -3.52
C ILE A 82 26.70 -7.82 -4.01
N SER A 83 26.79 -9.07 -4.47
CA SER A 83 25.65 -9.84 -4.97
C SER A 83 24.59 -10.05 -3.89
N SER A 84 24.99 -10.40 -2.67
CA SER A 84 24.09 -10.59 -1.54
C SER A 84 23.32 -9.31 -1.22
N ILE A 85 24.01 -8.19 -1.04
CA ILE A 85 23.40 -6.89 -0.70
C ILE A 85 22.44 -6.43 -1.79
N LEU A 86 22.87 -6.50 -3.06
CA LEU A 86 22.03 -6.07 -4.18
C LEU A 86 20.79 -6.95 -4.32
N SER A 87 20.90 -8.27 -4.12
CA SER A 87 19.75 -9.19 -4.20
C SER A 87 18.76 -9.02 -3.05
N GLU A 88 19.23 -8.84 -1.82
CA GLU A 88 18.41 -8.64 -0.63
C GLU A 88 17.59 -7.34 -0.73
N SER A 89 18.21 -6.26 -1.24
CA SER A 89 17.54 -4.97 -1.46
C SER A 89 16.35 -5.04 -2.44
N VAL A 90 16.35 -6.04 -3.34
CA VAL A 90 15.24 -6.32 -4.27
C VAL A 90 14.16 -7.16 -3.61
N LYS A 91 14.55 -8.13 -2.77
CA LYS A 91 13.63 -9.00 -2.05
C LYS A 91 12.78 -8.22 -1.04
N ILE A 92 13.41 -7.38 -0.22
CA ILE A 92 12.71 -6.54 0.77
C ILE A 92 11.66 -5.65 0.11
N ARG A 93 11.99 -5.02 -1.04
CA ARG A 93 11.03 -4.18 -1.77
C ARG A 93 9.84 -4.95 -2.33
N LYS A 94 10.03 -6.19 -2.80
CA LYS A 94 8.94 -7.03 -3.29
C LYS A 94 7.98 -7.43 -2.16
N GLU A 95 8.53 -7.76 -0.99
CA GLU A 95 7.73 -8.12 0.19
C GLU A 95 6.94 -6.91 0.71
N SER A 96 7.56 -5.72 0.76
CA SER A 96 6.84 -4.48 1.10
C SER A 96 5.71 -4.17 0.13
N LEU A 97 5.93 -4.32 -1.19
CA LEU A 97 4.89 -4.06 -2.19
C LEU A 97 3.69 -5.02 -2.04
N ALA A 98 3.95 -6.33 -1.86
CA ALA A 98 2.89 -7.31 -1.63
C ALA A 98 2.06 -6.98 -0.38
N SER A 99 2.72 -6.54 0.71
CA SER A 99 2.02 -6.14 1.94
C SER A 99 1.13 -4.90 1.76
N VAL A 100 1.49 -3.96 0.88
CA VAL A 100 0.69 -2.75 0.62
C VAL A 100 -0.55 -3.08 -0.20
N GLU A 101 -0.45 -3.97 -1.18
CA GLU A 101 -1.61 -4.42 -1.97
C GLU A 101 -2.63 -5.15 -1.10
N GLU A 102 -2.18 -6.05 -0.22
CA GLU A 102 -3.05 -6.75 0.74
C GLU A 102 -3.73 -5.78 1.72
N LEU A 103 -2.99 -4.80 2.26
CA LEU A 103 -3.54 -3.77 3.14
C LEU A 103 -4.56 -2.88 2.42
N THR A 104 -4.32 -2.54 1.15
CA THR A 104 -5.24 -1.74 0.34
C THR A 104 -6.56 -2.48 0.11
N ALA A 105 -6.49 -3.76 -0.26
CA ALA A 105 -7.67 -4.60 -0.43
C ALA A 105 -8.47 -4.75 0.88
N ALA A 106 -7.79 -4.93 2.01
CA ALA A 106 -8.44 -5.00 3.32
C ALA A 106 -9.11 -3.68 3.70
N MET A 107 -8.47 -2.54 3.40
CA MET A 107 -9.02 -1.21 3.65
C MET A 107 -10.28 -0.95 2.81
N GLU A 108 -10.27 -1.29 1.52
CA GLU A 108 -11.44 -1.14 0.64
C GLU A 108 -12.62 -1.97 1.13
N ARG A 109 -12.39 -3.23 1.52
CA ARG A 109 -13.43 -4.09 2.10
C ARG A 109 -14.01 -3.50 3.38
N LEU A 110 -13.16 -3.08 4.32
CA LEU A 110 -13.61 -2.48 5.58
C LEU A 110 -14.36 -1.16 5.35
N MET A 111 -13.95 -0.35 4.37
CA MET A 111 -14.70 0.85 4.00
C MET A 111 -16.11 0.50 3.50
N GLN A 112 -16.25 -0.50 2.64
CA GLN A 112 -17.57 -0.95 2.18
C GLN A 112 -18.44 -1.46 3.34
N GLU A 113 -17.91 -2.34 4.19
CA GLU A 113 -18.64 -2.85 5.38
C GLU A 113 -19.07 -1.70 6.30
N ASN A 114 -18.20 -0.72 6.54
CA ASN A 114 -18.51 0.44 7.36
C ASN A 114 -19.62 1.31 6.73
N THR A 115 -19.64 1.47 5.41
CA THR A 115 -20.76 2.17 4.74
C THR A 115 -22.09 1.42 4.86
N VAL A 116 -22.08 0.08 4.81
CA VAL A 116 -23.28 -0.74 4.99
C VAL A 116 -23.79 -0.63 6.43
N MET A 117 -22.91 -0.76 7.43
CA MET A 117 -23.28 -0.61 8.84
C MET A 117 -23.83 0.79 9.14
N LYS A 118 -23.23 1.85 8.61
CA LYS A 118 -23.76 3.22 8.78
C LYS A 118 -25.18 3.37 8.23
N ARG A 119 -25.49 2.72 7.09
CA ARG A 119 -26.87 2.71 6.56
C ARG A 119 -27.82 1.96 7.49
N GLN A 120 -27.43 0.77 7.97
CA GLN A 120 -28.25 -0.01 8.90
C GLN A 120 -28.53 0.74 10.20
N VAL A 121 -27.52 1.42 10.76
CA VAL A 121 -27.71 2.26 11.97
C VAL A 121 -28.70 3.40 11.68
N SER A 122 -28.54 4.12 10.57
CA SER A 122 -29.47 5.19 10.19
C SER A 122 -30.91 4.69 9.96
N GLU A 123 -31.10 3.43 9.56
CA GLU A 123 -32.42 2.83 9.43
C GLU A 123 -33.01 2.46 10.80
N LEU A 124 -32.19 1.96 11.73
CA LEU A 124 -32.60 1.67 13.10
C LEU A 124 -32.92 2.92 13.91
N ASP A 125 -32.26 4.05 13.64
CA ASP A 125 -32.56 5.36 14.23
C ASP A 125 -34.02 5.80 13.93
N LYS A 126 -34.62 5.33 12.83
CA LYS A 126 -36.05 5.62 12.55
C LYS A 126 -37.02 4.97 13.54
N PHE A 127 -36.54 3.99 14.32
CA PHE A 127 -37.28 3.33 15.39
C PHE A 127 -36.88 3.86 16.78
N GLU A 128 -36.10 4.95 16.84
CA GLU A 128 -35.76 5.63 18.08
C GLU A 128 -37.05 6.07 18.81
N GLY A 129 -37.18 5.69 20.08
CA GLY A 129 -38.39 5.90 20.87
C GLY A 129 -39.42 4.75 20.85
N ILE A 130 -39.22 3.72 20.02
CA ILE A 130 -40.00 2.46 20.10
C ILE A 130 -39.23 1.48 20.99
N ASP A 131 -39.89 0.99 22.03
CA ASP A 131 -39.34 -0.01 22.94
C ASP A 131 -39.04 -1.34 22.23
N GLU A 132 -38.13 -2.11 22.80
CA GLU A 132 -37.61 -3.34 22.20
C GLU A 132 -38.72 -4.39 21.94
N PHE A 133 -39.71 -4.49 22.82
CA PHE A 133 -40.81 -5.44 22.66
C PHE A 133 -41.70 -5.04 21.49
N THR A 134 -42.13 -3.77 21.44
CA THR A 134 -42.95 -3.27 20.32
C THR A 134 -42.22 -3.41 18.99
N ARG A 135 -40.91 -3.16 18.97
CA ARG A 135 -40.07 -3.33 17.79
C ARG A 135 -39.99 -4.78 17.33
N ALA A 136 -39.78 -5.73 18.26
CA ALA A 136 -39.75 -7.15 17.96
C ALA A 136 -41.09 -7.64 17.37
N VAL A 137 -42.21 -7.23 17.96
CA VAL A 137 -43.55 -7.58 17.46
C VAL A 137 -43.81 -7.01 16.06
N LEU A 138 -43.36 -5.78 15.79
CA LEU A 138 -43.48 -5.18 14.45
C LEU A 138 -42.68 -5.97 13.41
N PHE A 139 -41.43 -6.32 13.72
CA PHE A 139 -40.59 -7.10 12.81
C PHE A 139 -41.17 -8.51 12.55
N ASP A 140 -41.68 -9.18 13.57
CA ASP A 140 -42.30 -10.50 13.45
C ASP A 140 -43.53 -10.47 12.54
N LYS A 141 -44.41 -9.47 12.72
CA LYS A 141 -45.57 -9.25 11.86
C LYS A 141 -45.19 -8.92 10.42
N LEU A 142 -44.19 -8.06 10.22
CA LEU A 142 -43.68 -7.74 8.89
C LEU A 142 -43.07 -8.98 8.22
N ALA A 143 -42.28 -9.77 8.95
CA ALA A 143 -41.72 -11.01 8.43
C ALA A 143 -42.82 -11.97 7.96
N THR A 144 -43.88 -12.14 8.76
CA THR A 144 -45.04 -12.98 8.39
C THR A 144 -45.75 -12.49 7.12
N ILE A 145 -45.83 -11.17 6.90
CA ILE A 145 -46.43 -10.60 5.68
C ILE A 145 -45.54 -10.82 4.46
N VAL A 146 -44.23 -10.72 4.66
CA VAL A 146 -43.20 -10.78 3.61
C VAL A 146 -42.85 -12.22 3.23
N GLU A 147 -43.09 -13.18 4.12
CA GLU A 147 -42.87 -14.59 3.87
C GLU A 147 -43.80 -15.06 2.73
N ASP A 148 -43.21 -15.70 1.72
CA ASP A 148 -43.86 -16.23 0.53
C ASP A 148 -44.66 -15.23 -0.34
N THR A 149 -44.55 -13.91 -0.11
CA THR A 149 -45.21 -12.91 -0.97
C THR A 149 -44.47 -12.70 -2.28
N THR A 150 -45.23 -12.52 -3.36
CA THR A 150 -44.66 -12.16 -4.67
C THR A 150 -44.25 -10.68 -4.72
N PRO A 151 -43.35 -10.28 -5.64
CA PRO A 151 -42.99 -8.88 -5.82
C PRO A 151 -44.18 -7.97 -6.17
N ALA A 152 -45.23 -8.49 -6.81
CA ALA A 152 -46.42 -7.73 -7.15
C ALA A 152 -47.29 -7.45 -5.90
N GLU A 153 -47.51 -8.47 -5.08
CA GLU A 153 -48.25 -8.33 -3.80
C GLU A 153 -47.50 -7.42 -2.82
N MET A 154 -46.17 -7.51 -2.79
CA MET A 154 -45.34 -6.60 -1.99
C MET A 154 -45.51 -5.14 -2.42
N LYS A 155 -45.59 -4.89 -3.73
CA LYS A 155 -45.81 -3.55 -4.26
C LYS A 155 -47.19 -3.02 -3.85
N GLU A 156 -48.23 -3.82 -3.97
CA GLU A 156 -49.58 -3.43 -3.54
C GLU A 156 -49.60 -3.10 -2.04
N PHE A 157 -48.94 -3.91 -1.20
CA PHE A 157 -48.83 -3.64 0.23
C PHE A 157 -48.15 -2.29 0.52
N MET A 158 -47.06 -1.97 -0.17
CA MET A 158 -46.40 -0.67 -0.05
C MET A 158 -47.30 0.49 -0.49
N ASP A 159 -48.04 0.33 -1.59
CA ASP A 159 -49.00 1.34 -2.07
C ASP A 159 -50.13 1.58 -1.05
N TYR A 160 -50.60 0.52 -0.36
CA TYR A 160 -51.56 0.65 0.74
C TYR A 160 -51.01 1.45 1.93
N LEU A 161 -49.75 1.21 2.33
CA LEU A 161 -49.11 1.95 3.41
C LEU A 161 -49.03 3.45 3.08
N ASP A 162 -48.67 3.80 1.84
CA ASP A 162 -48.62 5.18 1.36
C ASP A 162 -49.99 5.87 1.41
N ILE A 163 -51.05 5.17 1.01
CA ILE A 163 -52.43 5.68 1.05
C ILE A 163 -52.86 5.91 2.50
N PHE A 164 -52.60 4.94 3.37
CA PHE A 164 -52.93 5.03 4.78
C PHE A 164 -52.22 6.21 5.46
N GLU A 165 -50.93 6.41 5.17
CA GLU A 165 -50.16 7.54 5.69
C GLU A 165 -50.77 8.88 5.27
N LYS A 166 -51.10 9.03 3.98
CA LYS A 166 -51.77 10.24 3.45
C LYS A 166 -53.11 10.50 4.15
N TYR A 167 -53.91 9.46 4.37
CA TYR A 167 -55.20 9.59 5.06
C TYR A 167 -55.03 10.00 6.54
N ARG A 168 -54.09 9.38 7.25
CA ARG A 168 -53.76 9.70 8.65
C ARG A 168 -53.24 11.14 8.80
N MET A 169 -52.43 11.60 7.84
CA MET A 169 -51.93 12.98 7.80
C MET A 169 -53.05 14.00 7.54
N ALA A 170 -53.98 13.69 6.64
CA ALA A 170 -55.12 14.56 6.33
C ALA A 170 -56.08 14.71 7.53
N THR A 171 -56.38 13.60 8.21
CA THR A 171 -57.25 13.60 9.41
C THR A 171 -56.63 14.33 10.60
N ARG A 172 -55.30 14.30 10.76
CA ARG A 172 -54.59 15.14 11.75
C ARG A 172 -54.61 16.64 11.42
N LYS A 173 -54.74 17.03 10.16
CA LYS A 173 -54.78 18.44 9.73
C LYS A 173 -56.20 19.02 9.66
N GLY A 174 -57.23 18.17 9.56
CA GLY A 174 -58.64 18.57 9.43
C GLY A 174 -59.44 18.63 10.73
N GLY A 175 -58.82 18.43 11.90
CA GLY A 175 -59.49 18.49 13.20
C GLY A 175 -59.53 19.91 13.78
N VAL A 176 -60.56 20.68 13.41
CA VAL A 176 -61.23 21.69 14.25
C VAL A 176 -62.63 21.18 14.52
#